data_AF-A0A6U6KR88-F1
#
_entry.id   AF-A0A6U6KR88-F1
#
_cell.length_a   1.000
_cell.length_b   1.000
_cell.length_c   1.000
_cell.angle_alpha   90.00
_cell.angle_beta   90.00
_cell.angle_gamma   90.00
#
_symmetry.space_group_name_H-M   'P 1'
#
loop_
_entity.id
_entity.type
_entity.pdbx_description
1 polymer ?
#
loop_
_entity_poly.entity_id
_entity_poly.type
_entity_poly.pdbx_seq_one_letter_code
_entity_poly.pdbx_strand_id
1 'polypeptide(L)'
;TRHHHPLVDLLRFFFEFHDPTSSPDGQGRDRGYQYGSYVLCADEEQMGTARAIKAELQGLIDAGAVRCFGGKKVITKIGKMGEFFPAPENHRDFVNKNHYIGWHGL
;
A
#
# COMPACT_ATOMS: atom_id res chain seq x y z
N THR A 1 12.08 -19.50 -15.79
CA THR A 1 12.79 -19.06 -14.57
C THR A 1 12.18 -17.74 -14.12
N ARG A 2 11.27 -17.75 -13.13
CA ARG A 2 10.81 -16.48 -12.54
C ARG A 2 11.93 -15.99 -11.62
N HIS A 3 12.61 -14.91 -12.00
CA HIS A 3 13.46 -14.19 -11.07
C HIS A 3 12.54 -13.69 -9.95
N HIS A 4 12.75 -14.17 -8.73
CA HIS A 4 12.02 -13.69 -7.55
C HIS A 4 12.52 -12.28 -7.27
N HIS A 5 11.67 -11.29 -7.51
CA HIS A 5 11.96 -9.88 -7.23
C HIS A 5 11.23 -9.52 -5.94
N PRO A 6 11.88 -9.65 -4.77
CA PRO A 6 11.21 -9.51 -3.47
C PRO A 6 10.52 -8.15 -3.31
N LEU A 7 11.08 -7.08 -3.91
CA LEU A 7 10.46 -5.76 -3.92
C LEU A 7 9.17 -5.69 -4.77
N VAL A 8 9.18 -6.28 -5.97
CA VAL A 8 8.01 -6.27 -6.86
C VAL A 8 6.87 -7.07 -6.23
N ASP A 9 7.18 -8.23 -5.66
CA ASP A 9 6.19 -9.07 -5.00
C ASP A 9 5.60 -8.35 -3.76
N LEU A 10 6.44 -7.66 -2.97
CA LEU A 10 5.98 -6.84 -1.85
C LEU A 10 5.08 -5.68 -2.28
N LEU A 11 5.44 -4.97 -3.35
CA LEU A 11 4.65 -3.86 -3.87
C LEU A 11 3.30 -4.33 -4.41
N ARG A 12 3.27 -5.47 -5.11
CA ARG A 12 2.02 -6.06 -5.60
C ARG A 12 1.11 -6.44 -4.43
N PHE A 13 1.64 -7.12 -3.43
CA PHE A 13 0.90 -7.44 -2.22
C PHE A 13 0.37 -6.19 -1.51
N PHE A 14 1.20 -5.14 -1.41
CA PHE A 14 0.79 -3.86 -0.84
C PHE A 14 -0.46 -3.29 -1.53
N PHE A 15 -0.50 -3.29 -2.88
CA PHE A 15 -1.65 -2.81 -3.65
C PHE A 15 -2.88 -3.73 -3.60
N GLU A 16 -2.71 -5.01 -3.28
CA GLU A 16 -3.82 -5.94 -3.06
C GLU A 16 -4.44 -5.80 -1.67
N PHE A 17 -3.66 -5.37 -0.67
CA PHE A 17 -4.06 -5.41 0.74
C PHE A 17 -4.92 -4.21 1.19
N HIS A 18 -4.92 -3.10 0.45
CA HIS A 18 -5.71 -1.91 0.75
C HIS A 18 -6.31 -1.30 -0.51
N ASP A 19 -7.19 -0.30 -0.37
CA ASP A 19 -7.70 0.49 -1.51
C ASP A 19 -6.75 1.65 -1.82
N PRO A 20 -5.93 1.60 -2.89
CA PRO A 20 -4.96 2.62 -3.21
C PRO A 20 -5.58 3.83 -3.95
N THR A 21 -6.91 3.83 -4.11
CA THR A 21 -7.70 4.91 -4.71
C THR A 21 -8.51 5.69 -3.67
N SER A 22 -8.51 5.24 -2.41
CA SER A 22 -9.17 5.90 -1.29
C SER A 22 -8.61 7.29 -1.04
N SER A 23 -9.43 8.17 -0.43
CA SER A 23 -9.09 9.57 -0.17
C SER A 23 -7.72 9.71 0.51
N PRO A 24 -6.93 10.77 0.23
CA PRO A 24 -5.72 11.08 0.99
C PRO A 24 -5.93 11.17 2.51
N ASP A 25 -7.18 11.36 2.94
CA ASP A 25 -7.59 11.56 4.33
C ASP A 25 -8.18 10.30 4.99
N GLY A 26 -7.93 9.09 4.47
CA GLY A 26 -8.29 7.87 5.19
C GLY A 26 -8.33 6.58 4.37
N GLN A 27 -8.46 5.46 5.10
CA GLN A 27 -8.59 4.12 4.55
C GLN A 27 -9.81 3.43 5.17
N GLY A 28 -10.81 3.12 4.35
CA GLY A 28 -12.05 2.50 4.85
C GLY A 28 -12.75 3.35 5.91
N ARG A 29 -12.85 2.81 7.15
CA ARG A 29 -13.45 3.50 8.30
C ARG A 29 -12.46 4.43 9.02
N ASP A 30 -11.16 4.24 8.82
CA ASP A 30 -10.13 5.03 9.46
C ASP A 30 -9.92 6.35 8.72
N ARG A 31 -9.99 7.47 9.44
CA ARG A 31 -9.94 8.83 8.90
C ARG A 31 -8.77 9.61 9.49
N GLY A 32 -8.10 10.38 8.65
CA GLY A 32 -6.89 11.13 8.95
C GLY A 32 -5.77 10.84 7.96
N TYR A 33 -4.90 11.83 7.76
CA TYR A 33 -3.79 11.77 6.80
C TYR A 33 -2.80 10.62 7.10
N GLN A 34 -2.71 10.19 8.36
CA GLN A 34 -1.85 9.10 8.81
C GLN A 34 -2.26 7.73 8.26
N TYR A 35 -3.48 7.60 7.72
CA TYR A 35 -3.99 6.37 7.11
C TYR A 35 -3.92 6.39 5.59
N GLY A 36 -3.34 7.44 4.98
CA GLY A 36 -3.20 7.51 3.53
C GLY A 36 -2.27 6.43 2.98
N SER A 37 -2.38 6.17 1.67
CA SER A 37 -1.51 5.23 0.96
C SER A 37 -0.15 5.87 0.61
N TYR A 38 0.93 5.35 1.19
CA TYR A 38 2.31 5.82 0.95
C TYR A 38 3.28 4.65 0.74
N VAL A 39 4.21 4.83 -0.21
CA VAL A 39 5.39 4.00 -0.39
C VAL A 39 6.62 4.87 -0.18
N LEU A 40 7.41 4.55 0.84
CA LEU A 40 8.64 5.25 1.19
C LEU A 40 9.85 4.42 0.77
N CYS A 41 10.67 4.96 -0.13
CA CYS A 41 11.76 4.25 -0.80
C CYS A 41 13.13 4.67 -0.27
N ALA A 42 14.06 3.71 -0.15
CA ALA A 42 15.42 3.98 0.32
C ALA A 42 16.30 4.67 -0.75
N ASP A 43 16.03 4.40 -2.03
CA ASP A 43 16.80 4.87 -3.17
C ASP A 43 15.93 5.09 -4.41
N GLU A 44 16.54 5.61 -5.48
CA GLU A 44 15.86 5.90 -6.74
C GLU A 44 15.47 4.63 -7.52
N GLU A 45 16.15 3.50 -7.32
CA GLU A 45 15.80 2.22 -7.96
C GLU A 45 14.46 1.70 -7.43
N GLN A 46 14.29 1.74 -6.10
CA GLN A 46 13.03 1.43 -5.45
C GLN A 46 11.92 2.40 -5.88
N MET A 47 12.22 3.69 -5.99
CA MET A 47 11.25 4.69 -6.47
C MET A 47 10.83 4.41 -7.92
N GLY A 48 11.76 4.06 -8.79
CA GLY A 48 11.49 3.66 -10.17
C GLY A 48 10.57 2.45 -10.24
N THR A 49 10.89 1.42 -9.45
CA THR A 49 10.08 0.19 -9.37
C THR A 49 8.67 0.48 -8.83
N ALA A 50 8.55 1.24 -7.74
CA ALA A 50 7.26 1.60 -7.16
C ALA A 50 6.38 2.38 -8.16
N ARG A 51 6.97 3.32 -8.91
CA ARG A 51 6.26 4.08 -9.96
C ARG A 51 5.81 3.17 -11.10
N ALA A 52 6.64 2.22 -11.52
CA ALA A 52 6.31 1.27 -12.57
C ALA A 52 5.14 0.37 -12.17
N ILE A 53 5.17 -0.21 -10.97
CA ILE A 53 4.07 -1.07 -10.46
C ILE A 53 2.78 -0.27 -10.26
N LYS A 54 2.88 0.97 -9.75
CA LYS A 54 1.71 1.87 -9.64
C LYS A 54 1.09 2.15 -11.02
N ALA A 55 1.91 2.39 -12.04
CA ALA A 55 1.44 2.64 -13.40
C ALA A 55 0.85 1.38 -14.06
N GLU A 56 1.45 0.21 -13.82
CA GLU A 56 0.92 -1.09 -14.24
C GLU A 56 -0.50 -1.30 -13.69
N LEU A 57 -0.69 -1.10 -12.37
CA LEU A 57 -2.00 -1.21 -11.75
C LEU A 57 -3.01 -0.21 -12.35
N GLN A 58 -2.62 1.06 -12.53
CA GLN A 58 -3.50 2.04 -13.16
C GLN A 58 -3.91 1.59 -14.56
N GLY A 59 -2.99 1.10 -15.39
CA GLY A 59 -3.29 0.60 -16.72
C GLY A 59 -4.28 -0.59 -16.70
N LEU A 60 -4.16 -1.49 -15.72
CA LEU A 60 -5.10 -2.59 -15.53
C LEU A 60 -6.50 -2.11 -15.10
N ILE A 61 -6.58 -1.07 -14.27
CA ILE A 61 -7.85 -0.43 -13.89
C ILE A 61 -8.49 0.23 -15.10
N ASP A 62 -7.71 1.00 -15.86
CA ASP A 62 -8.18 1.74 -17.04
C ASP A 62 -8.64 0.80 -18.16
N ALA A 63 -7.96 -0.35 -18.32
CA ALA A 63 -8.35 -1.41 -19.25
C ALA A 63 -9.57 -2.23 -18.77
N GLY A 64 -10.08 -1.97 -17.56
CA GLY A 64 -11.20 -2.71 -16.98
C GLY A 64 -10.84 -4.13 -16.49
N ALA A 65 -9.56 -4.48 -16.48
CA ALA A 65 -9.08 -5.76 -15.94
C ALA A 65 -9.21 -5.83 -14.40
N VAL A 66 -9.15 -4.67 -13.73
CA VAL A 66 -9.37 -4.54 -12.28
C VAL A 66 -10.59 -3.65 -12.02
N ARG A 67 -11.73 -4.28 -11.75
CA ARG A 67 -13.02 -3.59 -11.62
C ARG A 67 -13.34 -3.10 -10.21
N CYS A 68 -12.74 -3.69 -9.18
CA CYS A 68 -13.03 -3.38 -7.76
C CYS A 68 -12.76 -1.92 -7.39
N PHE A 69 -11.84 -1.24 -8.09
CA PHE A 69 -11.53 0.17 -7.88
C PHE A 69 -12.40 1.14 -8.71
N GLY A 70 -13.32 0.63 -9.53
CA GLY A 70 -14.33 1.44 -10.23
C GLY A 70 -13.74 2.48 -11.20
N GLY A 71 -12.61 2.19 -11.83
CA GLY A 71 -11.95 3.13 -12.76
C GLY A 71 -11.29 4.34 -12.07
N LYS A 72 -11.15 4.32 -10.74
CA LYS A 72 -10.56 5.43 -10.01
C LYS A 72 -9.04 5.47 -10.18
N LYS A 73 -8.49 6.68 -10.01
CA LYS A 73 -7.05 6.92 -10.03
C LYS A 73 -6.38 6.32 -8.80
N VAL A 74 -5.26 5.65 -9.00
CA VAL A 74 -4.34 5.22 -7.94
C VAL A 74 -3.59 6.44 -7.41
N ILE A 75 -3.87 6.83 -6.16
CA ILE A 75 -3.33 8.06 -5.57
C ILE A 75 -2.19 7.85 -4.59
N THR A 76 -1.75 6.60 -4.38
CA THR A 76 -0.58 6.25 -3.55
C THR A 76 0.59 7.20 -3.78
N LYS A 77 1.06 7.84 -2.71
CA LYS A 77 2.20 8.75 -2.76
C LYS A 77 3.50 7.93 -2.70
N ILE A 78 4.45 8.26 -3.56
CA ILE A 78 5.77 7.63 -3.59
C ILE A 78 6.79 8.70 -3.24
N GLY A 79 7.58 8.47 -2.20
CA GLY A 79 8.55 9.44 -1.70
C GLY A 79 9.79 8.78 -1.12
N LYS A 80 10.79 9.60 -0.82
CA LYS A 80 12.02 9.16 -0.16
C LYS A 80 11.73 8.82 1.32
N MET A 81 12.30 7.73 1.80
CA MET A 81 12.24 7.34 3.20
C MET A 81 12.95 8.39 4.07
N GLY A 82 12.23 8.87 5.08
CA GLY A 82 12.76 9.73 6.13
C GLY A 82 13.15 8.91 7.37
N GLU A 83 13.25 9.59 8.51
CA GLU A 83 13.47 8.93 9.79
C GLU A 83 12.27 8.04 10.16
N PHE A 84 12.56 6.84 10.68
CA PHE A 84 11.56 5.91 11.16
C PHE A 84 11.49 5.98 12.68
N PHE A 85 10.33 6.39 13.20
CA PHE A 85 10.06 6.42 14.64
C PHE A 85 9.29 5.16 15.04
N PRO A 86 9.91 4.23 15.79
CA PRO A 86 9.24 3.00 16.18
C PRO A 86 7.97 3.27 16.98
N ALA A 87 6.87 2.60 16.63
CA ALA A 87 5.64 2.67 17.40
C ALA A 87 5.85 2.16 18.84
N PRO A 88 5.03 2.60 19.82
CA PRO A 88 5.08 2.07 21.18
C PRO A 88 4.85 0.55 21.23
N GLU A 89 5.37 -0.12 22.26
CA GLU A 89 5.42 -1.59 22.33
C GLU A 89 4.05 -2.28 22.27
N ASN A 90 3.01 -1.64 22.80
CA ASN A 90 1.64 -2.15 22.74
C ASN A 90 1.07 -2.21 21.30
N HIS A 91 1.64 -1.45 20.35
CA HIS A 91 1.22 -1.49 18.94
C HIS A 91 1.99 -2.53 18.11
N ARG A 92 3.14 -3.00 18.59
CA ARG A 92 3.98 -3.96 17.87
C ARG A 92 3.42 -5.37 18.02
N ASP A 93 3.36 -6.11 16.92
CA ASP A 93 2.76 -7.46 16.87
C ASP A 93 1.34 -7.53 17.46
N PHE A 94 0.59 -6.43 17.42
CA PHE A 94 -0.70 -6.34 18.11
C PHE A 94 -1.67 -7.46 17.70
N VAL A 95 -1.78 -7.77 16.41
CA VAL A 95 -2.66 -8.85 15.89
C VAL A 95 -2.22 -10.22 16.40
N ASN A 96 -0.92 -10.51 16.42
CA ASN A 96 -0.39 -11.75 16.96
C ASN A 96 -0.55 -11.84 18.48
N LYS A 97 -0.45 -10.71 19.20
CA LYS A 97 -0.69 -10.65 20.65
C LYS A 97 -2.19 -10.77 20.99
N ASN A 98 -3.08 -10.43 20.05
CA ASN A 98 -4.52 -10.36 20.25
C ASN A 98 -5.28 -11.11 19.15
N HIS A 99 -5.20 -12.44 19.18
CA HIS A 99 -5.76 -13.37 18.18
C HIS A 99 -7.27 -13.21 17.90
N TYR A 100 -8.01 -12.45 18.70
CA TYR A 100 -9.46 -12.26 18.61
C TYR A 100 -9.89 -10.91 17.99
N ILE A 101 -8.97 -9.97 17.74
CA ILE A 101 -9.27 -8.59 17.27
C ILE A 101 -8.86 -8.36 15.81
N GLY A 102 -8.31 -9.38 15.13
CA GLY A 102 -7.71 -9.24 13.79
C GLY A 102 -8.68 -9.02 12.62
N TRP A 103 -9.99 -8.96 12.85
CA TRP A 103 -11.00 -8.81 11.80
C TRP A 103 -11.85 -7.56 12.01
N HIS A 104 -11.37 -6.43 11.48
CA HIS A 104 -12.24 -5.32 11.09
C HIS A 104 -12.40 -5.39 9.57
N GLY A 105 -13.20 -6.36 9.13
CA GLY A 105 -13.52 -6.56 7.72
C GLY A 105 -14.11 -5.29 7.09
N LEU A 106 -13.66 -5.06 5.86
CA LEU A 106 -14.28 -4.25 4.82
C LEU A 106 -15.78 -4.50 4.71
#